data_AF-A0A2W6VEE9-F1
#
_entry.id   AF-A0A2W6VEE9-F1
#
_cell.length_a   1.000
_cell.length_b   1.000
_cell.length_c   1.000
_cell.angle_alpha   90.00
_cell.angle_beta   90.00
_cell.angle_gamma   90.00
#
_symmetry.space_group_name_H-M   'P 1'
#
loop_
_entity.id
_entity.type
_entity.pdbx_description
1 polymer ?
#
loop_
_entity_poly.entity_id
_entity_poly.type
_entity_poly.pdbx_seq_one_letter_code
_entity_poly.pdbx_strand_id
1 'polypeptide(L)'
;MRFVPGILLVGLVLTSGACAQDSGSLNELIRFEDPLTCTPADELSVLIIETVRFDGPDVKLADPLPVSPRFRKRIGQPQLGRRDNEYWVTIPLFGSWRGIPVVSLTRRGWMDSEHGFTLTFDGSKEQVLATLNEVGFQLPPSGEVVRDGGELRSFISVSSEAGKTALHCYVG
;
A
#
# COMPACT_ATOMS: atom_id res chain seq x y z
N MET A 1 53.34 -43.02 37.16
CA MET A 1 52.05 -42.50 37.69
C MET A 1 52.09 -40.98 37.56
N ARG A 2 51.22 -40.22 36.89
CA ARG A 2 49.97 -40.42 36.17
C ARG A 2 49.95 -39.32 35.08
N PHE A 3 49.48 -39.67 33.88
CA PHE A 3 49.10 -38.73 32.81
C PHE A 3 47.82 -37.97 33.21
N VAL A 4 47.73 -36.68 32.90
CA VAL A 4 46.46 -35.94 32.84
C VAL A 4 46.45 -35.12 31.54
N PRO A 5 45.63 -35.48 30.54
CA PRO A 5 45.43 -34.63 29.37
C PRO A 5 44.28 -33.66 29.64
N GLY A 6 44.57 -32.35 29.60
CA GLY A 6 43.57 -31.29 29.64
C GLY A 6 42.93 -31.13 28.27
N ILE A 7 41.69 -31.61 28.13
CA ILE A 7 40.82 -31.33 26.99
C ILE A 7 40.29 -29.91 27.16
N LEU A 8 40.70 -28.97 26.30
CA LEU A 8 40.05 -27.67 26.18
C LEU A 8 39.00 -27.76 25.06
N LEU A 9 37.73 -27.77 25.45
CA LEU A 9 36.57 -27.72 24.56
C LEU A 9 36.55 -26.37 23.83
N VAL A 10 36.69 -26.41 22.50
CA VAL A 10 36.34 -25.30 21.62
C VAL A 10 34.81 -25.22 21.57
N GLY A 11 34.24 -24.29 22.34
CA GLY A 11 32.83 -23.95 22.29
C GLY A 11 32.49 -23.26 20.97
N LEU A 12 32.01 -24.03 20.00
CA LEU A 12 31.44 -23.51 18.76
C LEU A 12 30.08 -22.87 19.10
N VAL A 13 30.05 -21.54 19.26
CA VAL A 13 28.80 -20.78 19.35
C VAL A 13 28.19 -20.76 17.96
N LEU A 14 27.28 -21.70 17.69
CA LEU A 14 26.36 -21.64 16.54
C LEU A 14 25.39 -20.50 16.82
N THR A 15 25.72 -19.28 16.38
CA THR A 15 24.71 -18.23 16.23
C THR A 15 23.75 -18.72 15.16
N SER A 16 22.63 -19.27 15.60
CA SER A 16 21.45 -19.52 14.78
C SER A 16 21.09 -18.20 14.11
N GLY A 17 21.58 -18.00 12.88
CA GLY A 17 21.10 -16.96 12.00
C GLY A 17 19.63 -17.27 11.75
N ALA A 18 18.76 -16.72 12.59
CA ALA A 18 17.35 -16.64 12.29
C ALA A 18 17.28 -15.91 10.96
N CYS A 19 16.95 -16.64 9.89
CA CYS A 19 16.72 -16.07 8.58
C CYS A 19 15.81 -14.87 8.80
N ALA A 20 16.34 -13.67 8.58
CA ALA A 20 15.57 -12.45 8.59
C ALA A 20 14.51 -12.64 7.51
N GLN A 21 13.31 -13.06 7.93
CA GLN A 21 12.20 -13.29 7.03
C GLN A 21 11.98 -12.00 6.27
N ASP A 22 12.13 -12.13 4.95
CA ASP A 22 12.05 -11.11 3.93
C ASP A 22 10.91 -10.13 4.26
N SER A 23 11.27 -8.93 4.73
CA SER A 23 10.29 -7.91 5.06
C SER A 23 9.82 -7.32 3.74
N GLY A 24 8.68 -7.78 3.25
CA GLY A 24 8.12 -7.35 1.98
C GLY A 24 8.20 -5.83 1.81
N SER A 25 8.65 -5.40 0.65
CA SER A 25 8.86 -3.98 0.34
C SER A 25 7.55 -3.34 -0.14
N LEU A 26 7.42 -2.01 -0.02
CA LEU A 26 6.29 -1.31 -0.63
C LEU A 26 6.30 -1.39 -2.15
N ASN A 27 7.44 -1.66 -2.80
CA ASN A 27 7.49 -1.95 -4.24
C ASN A 27 6.75 -3.22 -4.64
N GLU A 28 6.72 -4.21 -3.73
CA GLU A 28 6.00 -5.46 -3.95
C GLU A 28 4.53 -5.36 -3.56
N LEU A 29 4.24 -4.62 -2.49
CA LEU A 29 2.87 -4.37 -2.05
C LEU A 29 2.12 -3.47 -3.03
N ILE A 30 2.71 -2.33 -3.41
CA ILE A 30 2.08 -1.34 -4.29
C ILE A 30 2.46 -1.68 -5.73
N ARG A 31 1.67 -2.58 -6.32
CA ARG A 31 1.77 -2.99 -7.72
C ARG A 31 0.44 -2.77 -8.42
N PHE A 32 0.52 -2.48 -9.71
CA PHE A 32 -0.62 -2.33 -10.59
C PHE A 32 -0.54 -3.42 -11.66
N GLU A 33 -1.65 -4.12 -11.87
CA GLU A 33 -1.78 -5.05 -12.99
C GLU A 33 -1.89 -4.26 -14.30
N ASP A 34 -2.72 -3.20 -14.29
CA ASP A 34 -2.82 -2.24 -15.38
C ASP A 34 -2.73 -0.80 -14.85
N PRO A 35 -1.56 -0.14 -14.99
CA PRO A 35 -1.37 1.26 -14.64
C PRO A 35 -2.26 2.23 -15.41
N LEU A 36 -2.70 1.91 -16.63
CA LEU A 36 -3.51 2.82 -17.44
C LEU A 36 -4.91 3.00 -16.86
N THR A 37 -5.46 1.94 -16.25
CA THR A 37 -6.76 1.94 -15.58
C THR A 37 -6.65 2.03 -14.06
N CYS A 38 -5.43 2.18 -13.55
CA CYS A 38 -5.12 2.10 -12.12
C CYS A 38 -5.64 0.83 -11.43
N THR A 39 -5.60 -0.30 -12.15
CA THR A 39 -6.00 -1.61 -11.62
C THR A 39 -4.92 -2.14 -10.67
N PRO A 40 -5.20 -2.27 -9.36
CA PRO A 40 -4.22 -2.77 -8.39
C PRO A 40 -3.98 -4.28 -8.56
N ALA A 41 -2.75 -4.73 -8.36
CA ALA A 41 -2.44 -6.16 -8.30
C ALA A 41 -2.87 -6.78 -6.96
N ASP A 42 -2.88 -8.12 -6.89
CA ASP A 42 -3.47 -8.95 -5.82
C ASP A 42 -3.35 -8.37 -4.39
N GLU A 43 -2.13 -8.15 -3.88
CA GLU A 43 -1.91 -7.74 -2.49
C GLU A 43 -2.42 -6.32 -2.19
N LEU A 44 -2.30 -5.40 -3.16
CA LEU A 44 -2.86 -4.06 -3.04
C LEU A 44 -4.39 -4.10 -3.14
N SER A 45 -4.92 -4.92 -4.05
CA SER A 45 -6.35 -5.11 -4.26
C SER A 45 -7.04 -5.64 -3.00
N VAL A 46 -6.49 -6.71 -2.40
CA VAL A 46 -6.96 -7.27 -1.12
C VAL A 46 -6.93 -6.20 -0.02
N LEU A 47 -5.83 -5.46 0.12
CA LEU A 47 -5.74 -4.40 1.12
C LEU A 47 -6.78 -3.29 0.91
N ILE A 48 -7.07 -2.90 -0.33
CA ILE A 48 -8.08 -1.87 -0.64
C ILE A 48 -9.48 -2.40 -0.32
N ILE A 49 -9.82 -3.59 -0.81
CA ILE A 49 -11.20 -4.11 -0.78
C ILE A 49 -11.55 -4.67 0.60
N GLU A 50 -10.70 -5.54 1.14
CA GLU A 50 -11.04 -6.37 2.30
C GLU A 50 -10.79 -5.67 3.65
N THR A 51 -10.12 -4.51 3.68
CA THR A 51 -9.90 -3.76 4.94
C THR A 51 -11.21 -3.29 5.56
N VAL A 52 -12.30 -3.25 4.79
CA VAL A 52 -13.63 -2.85 5.25
C VAL A 52 -14.59 -4.02 5.16
N ARG A 53 -15.44 -4.16 6.17
CA ARG A 53 -16.58 -5.08 6.18
C ARG A 53 -17.87 -4.31 6.42
N PHE A 54 -18.94 -4.74 5.76
CA PHE A 54 -20.28 -4.22 5.97
C PHE A 54 -21.08 -5.19 6.84
N ASP A 55 -21.77 -4.64 7.84
CA ASP A 55 -22.65 -5.34 8.76
C ASP A 55 -23.99 -4.61 8.76
N GLY A 56 -24.83 -4.95 7.78
CA GLY A 56 -26.00 -4.14 7.45
C GLY A 56 -25.58 -2.73 7.01
N PRO A 57 -26.13 -1.65 7.61
CA PRO A 57 -25.77 -0.27 7.28
C PRO A 57 -24.44 0.17 7.91
N ASP A 58 -23.84 -0.64 8.77
CA ASP A 58 -22.61 -0.29 9.46
C ASP A 58 -21.38 -0.74 8.67
N VAL A 59 -20.40 0.16 8.66
CA VAL A 59 -19.07 -0.06 8.10
C VAL A 59 -18.09 -0.29 9.24
N LYS A 60 -17.28 -1.34 9.15
CA LYS A 60 -16.31 -1.75 10.16
C LYS A 60 -14.96 -2.05 9.52
N LEU A 61 -13.88 -1.88 10.28
CA LEU A 61 -12.56 -2.38 9.88
C LEU A 61 -12.54 -3.91 10.01
N ALA A 62 -11.85 -4.57 9.09
CA ALA A 62 -11.56 -5.99 9.20
C ALA A 62 -10.61 -6.25 10.38
N ASP A 63 -10.95 -7.26 11.19
CA ASP A 63 -10.12 -7.76 12.28
C ASP A 63 -10.08 -9.30 12.21
N PRO A 64 -8.92 -9.92 11.92
CA PRO A 64 -7.63 -9.27 11.64
C PRO A 64 -7.63 -8.56 10.27
N LEU A 65 -6.68 -7.65 10.08
CA LEU A 65 -6.47 -7.03 8.78
C LEU A 65 -6.01 -8.05 7.72
N PRO A 66 -6.53 -7.97 6.49
CA PRO A 66 -6.21 -8.89 5.40
C PRO A 66 -4.86 -8.52 4.77
N VAL A 67 -3.79 -8.66 5.54
CA VAL A 67 -2.42 -8.39 5.09
C VAL A 67 -1.55 -9.62 5.26
N SER A 68 -0.84 -9.97 4.18
CA SER A 68 0.18 -11.03 4.21
C SER A 68 1.22 -10.75 5.32
N PRO A 69 1.65 -11.77 6.10
CA PRO A 69 2.59 -11.58 7.20
C PRO A 69 3.86 -10.79 6.84
N ARG A 70 4.35 -10.91 5.61
CA ARG A 70 5.56 -10.21 5.13
C ARG A 70 5.41 -8.69 5.07
N PHE A 71 4.19 -8.18 4.91
CA PHE A 71 3.92 -6.74 4.78
C PHE A 71 3.45 -6.10 6.09
N ARG A 72 3.18 -6.85 7.16
CA ARG A 72 2.65 -6.30 8.41
C ARG A 72 3.46 -5.14 8.98
N LYS A 73 4.79 -5.19 8.86
CA LYS A 73 5.69 -4.11 9.32
C LYS A 73 5.61 -2.83 8.47
N ARG A 74 4.98 -2.89 7.30
CA ARG A 74 4.76 -1.78 6.37
C ARG A 74 3.41 -1.12 6.53
N ILE A 75 2.52 -1.70 7.33
CA ILE A 75 1.13 -1.27 7.50
C ILE A 75 0.93 -0.83 8.94
N GLY A 76 0.50 0.42 9.13
CA GLY A 76 0.09 0.95 10.43
C GLY A 76 -1.35 0.63 10.78
N GLN A 77 -1.78 1.06 11.96
CA GLN A 77 -3.16 0.88 12.40
C GLN A 77 -4.10 1.70 11.50
N PRO A 78 -5.05 1.07 10.78
CA PRO A 78 -6.00 1.78 9.96
C PRO A 78 -7.01 2.55 10.81
N GLN A 79 -7.49 3.64 10.24
CA GLN A 79 -8.48 4.52 10.84
C GLN A 79 -9.69 4.59 9.93
N LEU A 80 -10.87 4.36 10.50
CA LEU A 80 -12.15 4.48 9.80
C LEU A 80 -12.82 5.80 10.19
N GLY A 81 -13.16 6.59 9.18
CA GLY A 81 -14.01 7.77 9.32
C GLY A 81 -15.30 7.59 8.55
N ARG A 82 -16.36 8.25 9.04
CA ARG A 82 -17.69 8.25 8.40
C ARG A 82 -18.28 9.65 8.46
N ARG A 83 -18.94 10.06 7.38
CA ARG A 83 -19.74 11.28 7.32
C ARG A 83 -20.90 11.06 6.36
N ASP A 84 -22.13 11.25 6.85
CA ASP A 84 -23.34 11.01 6.06
C ASP A 84 -23.31 9.61 5.41
N ASN A 85 -23.46 9.52 4.09
CA ASN A 85 -23.38 8.26 3.32
C ASN A 85 -21.96 7.93 2.82
N GLU A 86 -20.95 8.69 3.23
CA GLU A 86 -19.55 8.49 2.87
C GLU A 86 -18.79 7.81 4.01
N TYR A 87 -17.91 6.89 3.66
CA TYR A 87 -16.87 6.38 4.55
C TYR A 87 -15.51 6.50 3.91
N TRP A 88 -14.48 6.58 4.75
CA TRP A 88 -13.10 6.45 4.31
C TRP A 88 -12.30 5.65 5.31
N VAL A 89 -11.36 4.86 4.79
CA VAL A 89 -10.36 4.18 5.59
C VAL A 89 -8.99 4.69 5.19
N THR A 90 -8.24 5.19 6.17
CA THR A 90 -6.87 5.61 6.01
C THR A 90 -5.94 4.59 6.65
N ILE A 91 -5.04 4.03 5.85
CA ILE A 91 -4.06 3.05 6.27
C ILE A 91 -2.67 3.72 6.20
N PRO A 92 -2.01 3.98 7.33
CA PRO A 92 -0.63 4.47 7.32
C PRO A 92 0.29 3.42 6.68
N LEU A 93 1.19 3.86 5.80
CA LEU A 93 2.18 3.01 5.17
C LEU A 93 3.59 3.42 5.61
N PHE A 94 4.49 2.45 5.76
CA PHE A 94 5.86 2.69 6.24
C PHE A 94 6.90 2.16 5.26
N GLY A 95 7.57 3.08 4.57
CA GLY A 95 8.65 2.79 3.63
C GLY A 95 8.55 3.66 2.38
N SER A 96 9.24 3.22 1.33
CA SER A 96 9.26 3.93 0.05
C SER A 96 8.79 3.04 -1.09
N TRP A 97 8.03 3.63 -2.01
CA TRP A 97 7.68 3.06 -3.30
C TRP A 97 8.51 3.76 -4.37
N ARG A 98 9.34 3.00 -5.09
CA ARG A 98 10.24 3.48 -6.14
C ARG A 98 11.11 4.67 -5.69
N GLY A 99 11.54 4.64 -4.42
CA GLY A 99 12.38 5.68 -3.82
C GLY A 99 11.62 6.85 -3.20
N ILE A 100 10.29 6.94 -3.38
CA ILE A 100 9.45 8.00 -2.79
C ILE A 100 8.80 7.46 -1.52
N PRO A 101 8.95 8.13 -0.35
CA PRO A 101 8.24 7.71 0.86
C PRO A 101 6.73 7.73 0.66
N VAL A 102 6.06 6.66 1.08
CA VAL A 102 4.59 6.56 1.05
C VAL A 102 4.07 6.84 2.44
N VAL A 103 3.07 7.69 2.53
CA VAL A 103 2.46 8.13 3.79
C VAL A 103 1.25 7.28 4.12
N SER A 104 0.36 7.09 3.15
CA SER A 104 -0.91 6.40 3.38
C SER A 104 -1.54 5.87 2.11
N LEU A 105 -2.36 4.84 2.30
CA LEU A 105 -3.40 4.42 1.38
C LEU A 105 -4.75 4.80 1.99
N THR A 106 -5.54 5.59 1.27
CA THR A 106 -6.89 5.95 1.68
C THR A 106 -7.89 5.35 0.70
N ARG A 107 -8.82 4.52 1.17
CA ARG A 107 -10.01 4.13 0.41
C ARG A 107 -11.15 5.04 0.78
N ARG A 108 -11.86 5.57 -0.21
CA ARG A 108 -13.10 6.32 -0.02
C ARG A 108 -14.22 5.61 -0.78
N GLY A 109 -15.39 5.54 -0.17
CA GLY A 109 -16.57 4.97 -0.81
C GLY A 109 -17.86 5.57 -0.26
N TRP A 110 -18.92 5.42 -1.05
CA TRP A 110 -20.28 5.67 -0.61
C TRP A 110 -20.95 4.35 -0.27
N MET A 111 -21.91 4.36 0.65
CA MET A 111 -22.67 3.15 1.02
C MET A 111 -23.39 2.52 -0.19
N ASP A 112 -23.77 3.33 -1.18
CA ASP A 112 -24.60 2.93 -2.32
C ASP A 112 -23.90 3.06 -3.69
N SER A 113 -22.61 3.41 -3.74
CA SER A 113 -21.95 3.76 -4.99
C SER A 113 -20.44 3.52 -4.95
N GLU A 114 -19.81 3.84 -6.08
CA GLU A 114 -18.44 3.56 -6.49
C GLU A 114 -17.37 3.92 -5.46
N HIS A 115 -16.20 3.34 -5.72
CA HIS A 115 -15.10 3.34 -4.79
C HIS A 115 -13.84 3.77 -5.52
N GLY A 116 -13.03 4.56 -4.82
CA GLY A 116 -11.69 4.89 -5.26
C GLY A 116 -10.71 4.72 -4.13
N PHE A 117 -9.45 4.82 -4.49
CA PHE A 117 -8.38 4.90 -3.51
C PHE A 117 -7.41 6.02 -3.87
N THR A 118 -6.67 6.43 -2.85
CA THR A 118 -5.65 7.46 -2.96
C THR A 118 -4.38 6.96 -2.29
N LEU A 119 -3.26 7.04 -2.98
CA LEU A 119 -1.93 6.85 -2.40
C LEU A 119 -1.32 8.23 -2.17
N THR A 120 -0.91 8.50 -0.94
CA THR A 120 -0.26 9.76 -0.56
C THR A 120 1.23 9.54 -0.39
N PHE A 121 2.03 10.38 -1.02
CA PHE A 121 3.48 10.35 -1.05
C PHE A 121 4.06 11.60 -0.38
N ASP A 122 5.20 11.42 0.28
CA ASP A 122 6.05 12.51 0.74
C ASP A 122 7.11 12.81 -0.32
N GLY A 123 6.67 13.43 -1.40
CA GLY A 123 7.48 13.79 -2.57
C GLY A 123 6.80 14.90 -3.36
N SER A 124 7.52 15.52 -4.29
CA SER A 124 6.94 16.57 -5.14
C SER A 124 6.03 15.96 -6.21
N LYS A 125 5.11 16.77 -6.75
CA LYS A 125 4.22 16.33 -7.83
C LYS A 125 5.00 15.85 -9.05
N GLU A 126 6.07 16.56 -9.41
CA GLU A 126 6.93 16.23 -10.54
C GLU A 126 7.63 14.88 -10.33
N GLN A 127 8.15 14.63 -9.12
CA GLN A 127 8.80 13.38 -8.79
C GLN A 127 7.82 12.20 -8.86
N VAL A 128 6.64 12.33 -8.24
CA VAL A 128 5.61 11.29 -8.25
C VAL A 128 5.11 11.02 -9.67
N LEU A 129 4.85 12.06 -10.46
CA LEU A 129 4.38 11.93 -11.84
C LEU A 129 5.42 11.24 -12.73
N ALA A 130 6.70 11.59 -12.59
CA ALA A 130 7.78 10.91 -13.31
C ALA A 130 7.82 9.42 -12.95
N THR A 131 7.81 9.08 -11.66
CA THR A 131 7.82 7.70 -11.17
C THR A 131 6.59 6.90 -11.59
N LEU A 132 5.40 7.50 -11.62
CA LEU A 132 4.19 6.85 -12.14
C LEU A 132 4.32 6.55 -13.63
N ASN A 133 4.88 7.49 -14.40
CA ASN A 133 5.06 7.30 -15.83
C ASN A 133 6.13 6.25 -16.17
N GLU A 134 7.17 6.11 -15.34
CA GLU A 134 8.15 5.02 -15.44
C GLU A 134 7.52 3.63 -15.29
N VAL A 135 6.42 3.52 -14.52
CA VAL A 135 5.70 2.25 -14.33
C VAL A 135 4.50 2.09 -15.24
N GLY A 136 4.24 3.03 -16.16
CA GLY A 136 3.30 2.87 -17.27
C GLY A 136 1.98 3.64 -17.20
N PHE A 137 1.77 4.56 -16.25
CA PHE A 137 0.52 5.31 -16.12
C PHE A 137 0.22 6.26 -17.31
N GLN A 138 1.26 6.72 -18.01
CA GLN A 138 1.17 7.63 -19.16
C GLN A 138 0.31 8.88 -18.89
N LEU A 139 0.55 9.51 -17.75
CA LEU A 139 -0.08 10.78 -17.36
C LEU A 139 0.57 11.96 -18.09
N PRO A 140 -0.24 12.89 -18.62
CA PRO A 140 0.28 14.14 -19.17
C PRO A 140 0.88 15.04 -18.06
N PRO A 141 1.60 16.12 -18.41
CA PRO A 141 2.16 17.04 -17.42
C PRO A 141 1.15 17.67 -16.45
N SER A 142 -0.14 17.76 -16.83
CA SER A 142 -1.20 18.18 -15.92
C SER A 142 -1.38 17.20 -14.75
N GLY A 143 -1.02 15.94 -14.95
CA GLY A 143 -1.13 14.84 -13.99
C GLY A 143 -2.51 14.20 -13.95
N GLU A 144 -3.38 14.50 -14.91
CA GLU A 144 -4.78 14.03 -14.93
C GLU A 144 -5.13 13.41 -16.27
N VAL A 145 -5.82 12.28 -16.23
CA VAL A 145 -6.40 11.63 -17.40
C VAL A 145 -7.72 10.96 -17.04
N VAL A 146 -8.70 11.09 -17.94
CA VAL A 146 -9.90 10.27 -17.93
C VAL A 146 -9.74 9.25 -19.04
N ARG A 147 -9.84 7.97 -18.71
CA ARG A 147 -9.80 6.89 -19.70
C ARG A 147 -11.15 6.19 -19.74
N ASP A 148 -11.63 5.97 -20.95
CA ASP A 148 -12.82 5.18 -21.20
C ASP A 148 -12.43 3.69 -21.13
N GLY A 149 -12.99 2.97 -20.16
CA GLY A 149 -12.74 1.54 -19.93
C GLY A 149 -13.85 0.64 -20.48
N GLY A 150 -14.78 1.19 -21.27
CA GLY A 150 -15.97 0.48 -21.73
C GLY A 150 -17.20 0.90 -20.94
N GLU A 151 -17.70 0.02 -20.06
CA GLU A 151 -18.88 0.33 -19.23
C GLU A 151 -18.58 1.26 -18.05
N LEU A 152 -17.30 1.37 -17.65
CA LEU A 152 -16.82 2.21 -16.55
C LEU A 152 -15.68 3.13 -17.01
N ARG A 153 -15.65 4.36 -16.50
CA ARG A 153 -14.59 5.35 -16.72
C ARG A 153 -13.58 5.31 -15.60
N SER A 154 -12.31 5.23 -15.94
CA SER A 154 -11.23 5.40 -14.97
C SER A 154 -10.80 6.87 -14.93
N PHE A 155 -10.87 7.49 -13.76
CA PHE A 155 -10.31 8.81 -13.50
C PHE A 155 -9.04 8.65 -12.67
N ILE A 156 -7.91 9.06 -13.24
CA ILE A 156 -6.60 9.03 -12.58
C ILE A 156 -6.06 10.45 -12.52
N SER A 157 -5.72 10.91 -11.32
CA SER A 157 -5.13 12.24 -11.14
C SER A 157 -4.01 12.28 -10.12
N VAL A 158 -3.09 13.23 -10.29
CA VAL A 158 -2.01 13.54 -9.35
C VAL A 158 -2.16 14.98 -8.88
N SER A 159 -2.36 15.16 -7.58
CA SER A 159 -2.58 16.47 -6.95
C SER A 159 -1.55 16.73 -5.85
N SER A 160 -1.32 18.00 -5.52
CA SER A 160 -0.52 18.40 -4.37
C SER A 160 -1.44 18.89 -3.26
N GLU A 161 -1.33 18.29 -2.07
CA GLU A 161 -2.18 18.59 -0.92
C GLU A 161 -1.32 18.69 0.34
N ALA A 162 -1.39 19.82 1.04
CA ALA A 162 -0.68 20.05 2.31
C ALA A 162 0.83 19.69 2.27
N GLY A 163 1.51 20.01 1.15
CA GLY A 163 2.94 19.72 0.97
C GLY A 163 3.27 18.28 0.59
N LYS A 164 2.26 17.43 0.37
CA LYS A 164 2.37 16.05 -0.10
C LYS A 164 1.79 15.93 -1.51
N THR A 165 2.01 14.78 -2.14
CA THR A 165 1.39 14.47 -3.43
C THR A 165 0.51 13.24 -3.33
N ALA A 166 -0.66 13.31 -3.94
CA ALA A 166 -1.64 12.23 -3.95
C ALA A 166 -1.84 11.70 -5.37
N LEU A 167 -1.73 10.39 -5.56
CA LEU A 167 -2.29 9.67 -6.71
C LEU A 167 -3.72 9.28 -6.35
N HIS A 168 -4.70 9.75 -7.12
CA HIS A 168 -6.08 9.36 -6.99
C HIS A 168 -6.46 8.41 -8.12
N CYS A 169 -7.15 7.33 -7.75
CA CYS A 169 -7.68 6.33 -8.67
C CYS A 169 -9.15 6.10 -8.36
N TYR A 170 -10.01 6.53 -9.27
CA TYR A 170 -11.45 6.34 -9.19
C TYR A 170 -11.93 5.57 -10.41
N VAL A 171 -12.82 4.61 -10.18
CA VAL A 171 -13.55 3.93 -11.24
C VAL A 171 -14.99 4.38 -11.12
N GLY A 172 -15.49 4.95 -12.20
CA GLY A 172 -16.75 5.67 -12.36
C GLY A 172 -17.57 5.22 -13.55
#